data_AF-A0A841VMA4-F1
#
_entry.id   AF-A0A841VMA4-F1
#
_cell.length_a   1.000
_cell.length_b   1.000
_cell.length_c   1.000
_cell.angle_alpha   90.00
_cell.angle_beta   90.00
_cell.angle_gamma   90.00
#
_symmetry.space_group_name_H-M   'P 1'
#
loop_
_entity.id
_entity.type
_entity.pdbx_description
1 polymer ?
#
loop_
_entity_poly.entity_id
_entity_poly.type
_entity_poly.pdbx_seq_one_letter_code
_entity_poly.pdbx_strand_id
1 'polypeptide(L)'
;MYKKQLYLALAGVGICMLPVIIPLVPKLGAYAEAERLKATEGLERQRIEERAKTSDALYEAGVMPTTRKLRITNYFDSSKRNPRPDTTLYLDDEIVDVFDATGKCIGRIEEGIWKWKYKAKGICKSVQNIKPVRKK
;
A
#
# COMPACT_ATOMS: atom_id res chain seq x y z
N MET A 1 -5.16 70.10 -6.70
CA MET A 1 -5.40 69.62 -5.32
C MET A 1 -6.12 68.26 -5.23
N TYR A 2 -6.86 67.81 -6.25
CA TYR A 2 -7.69 66.59 -6.20
C TYR A 2 -6.95 65.25 -6.08
N LYS A 3 -5.74 65.12 -6.67
CA LYS A 3 -4.97 63.86 -6.67
C LYS A 3 -4.61 63.37 -5.26
N LYS A 4 -4.25 64.28 -4.34
CA LYS A 4 -3.84 63.90 -2.97
C LYS A 4 -5.00 63.37 -2.13
N GLN A 5 -6.21 63.90 -2.33
CA GLN A 5 -7.43 63.42 -1.67
C GLN A 5 -7.88 62.06 -2.23
N LEU A 6 -7.69 61.84 -3.53
CA LEU A 6 -7.97 60.55 -4.16
C LEU A 6 -7.10 59.42 -3.58
N TYR A 7 -5.79 59.67 -3.39
CA TYR A 7 -4.89 58.69 -2.77
C TYR A 7 -5.24 58.38 -1.32
N LEU A 8 -5.65 59.40 -0.55
CA LEU A 8 -6.05 59.21 0.84
C LEU A 8 -7.34 58.37 0.95
N ALA A 9 -8.30 58.61 0.05
CA ALA A 9 -9.54 57.83 -0.01
C ALA A 9 -9.26 56.36 -0.40
N LEU A 10 -8.38 56.13 -1.37
CA LEU A 10 -8.03 54.78 -1.83
C LEU A 10 -7.25 53.99 -0.75
N ALA A 11 -6.35 54.67 -0.02
CA ALA A 11 -5.66 54.10 1.13
C ALA A 11 -6.63 53.76 2.28
N GLY A 12 -7.60 54.66 2.55
CA GLY A 12 -8.63 54.43 3.58
C GLY A 12 -9.49 53.20 3.27
N VAL A 13 -9.95 53.06 2.03
CA VAL A 13 -10.73 51.89 1.59
C VAL A 13 -9.89 50.60 1.69
N GLY A 14 -8.61 50.65 1.33
CA GLY A 14 -7.71 49.50 1.48
C GLY A 14 -7.58 49.03 2.94
N ILE A 15 -7.42 49.96 3.88
CA ILE A 15 -7.31 49.66 5.32
C ILE A 15 -8.61 49.09 5.89
N CYS A 16 -9.77 49.59 5.44
CA CYS A 16 -11.07 49.05 5.86
C CYS A 16 -11.32 47.62 5.34
N MET A 17 -10.77 47.25 4.18
CA MET A 17 -10.96 45.92 3.58
C MET A 17 -9.92 44.89 4.06
N LEU A 18 -8.76 45.34 4.54
CA LEU A 18 -7.68 44.51 5.10
C LEU A 18 -8.13 43.46 6.15
N PRO A 19 -8.94 43.80 7.19
CA PRO A 19 -9.38 42.81 8.17
C PRO A 19 -10.28 41.71 7.59
N VAL A 20 -10.90 41.93 6.43
CA VAL A 20 -11.70 40.92 5.74
C VAL A 20 -10.85 40.03 4.84
N ILE A 21 -9.81 40.58 4.22
CA ILE A 21 -8.96 39.86 3.25
C ILE A 21 -7.93 38.96 3.94
N ILE A 22 -7.34 39.39 5.07
CA ILE A 22 -6.35 38.61 5.82
C ILE A 22 -6.84 37.19 6.20
N PRO A 23 -8.07 36.99 6.74
CA PRO A 23 -8.54 35.65 7.10
C PRO A 23 -9.00 34.79 5.91
N LEU A 24 -9.10 35.34 4.70
CA LEU A 24 -9.56 34.62 3.50
C LEU A 24 -8.45 33.76 2.86
N VAL A 25 -7.21 34.24 2.87
CA VAL A 25 -6.04 33.54 2.31
C VAL A 25 -5.85 32.13 2.90
N PRO A 26 -5.84 31.92 4.24
CA PRO A 26 -5.68 30.58 4.79
C PRO A 26 -6.87 29.66 4.51
N LYS A 27 -8.09 30.21 4.36
CA LYS A 27 -9.28 29.40 4.05
C LYS A 27 -9.18 28.79 2.65
N LEU A 28 -8.71 29.54 1.65
CA LEU A 28 -8.51 29.02 0.29
C LEU A 28 -7.48 27.88 0.25
N GLY A 29 -6.39 27.99 1.01
CA GLY A 29 -5.41 26.91 1.17
C GLY A 29 -6.03 25.65 1.77
N ALA A 30 -6.81 25.80 2.84
CA ALA A 30 -7.51 24.68 3.49
C ALA A 30 -8.52 23.98 2.56
N TYR A 31 -9.24 24.72 1.71
CA TYR A 31 -10.15 24.13 0.72
C TYR A 31 -9.39 23.34 -0.35
N ALA A 32 -8.30 23.87 -0.89
CA ALA A 32 -7.49 23.19 -1.89
C ALA A 32 -6.84 21.91 -1.34
N GLU A 33 -6.41 21.91 -0.08
CA GLU A 33 -5.91 20.72 0.61
C GLU A 33 -7.01 19.69 0.85
N ALA A 34 -8.20 20.11 1.30
CA ALA A 34 -9.34 19.22 1.50
C ALA A 34 -9.79 18.55 0.19
N GLU A 35 -9.74 19.27 -0.92
CA GLU A 35 -10.09 18.74 -2.24
C GLU A 35 -9.06 17.75 -2.76
N ARG A 36 -7.76 17.99 -2.52
CA ARG A 36 -6.69 17.03 -2.80
C ARG A 36 -6.82 15.75 -1.98
N LEU A 37 -7.16 15.87 -0.69
CA LEU A 37 -7.36 14.71 0.19
C LEU A 37 -8.54 13.84 -0.28
N LYS A 38 -9.67 14.46 -0.65
CA LYS A 38 -10.82 13.75 -1.23
C LYS A 38 -10.46 13.03 -2.53
N ALA A 39 -9.68 13.66 -3.40
CA ALA A 39 -9.22 13.04 -4.64
C ALA A 39 -8.33 11.82 -4.38
N THR A 40 -7.43 11.89 -3.39
CA THR A 40 -6.58 10.76 -3.02
C THR A 40 -7.36 9.61 -2.39
N GLU A 41 -8.32 9.88 -1.51
CA GLU A 41 -9.19 8.84 -0.93
C GLU A 41 -10.04 8.14 -2.00
N GLY A 42 -10.53 8.89 -3.00
CA GLY A 42 -11.27 8.34 -4.13
C GLY A 42 -10.45 7.33 -4.95
N LEU A 43 -9.18 7.65 -5.22
CA LEU A 43 -8.28 6.74 -5.94
C LEU A 43 -7.95 5.48 -5.13
N GLU A 44 -7.83 5.59 -3.81
CA GLU A 44 -7.62 4.40 -2.96
C GLU A 44 -8.83 3.49 -2.94
N ARG A 45 -10.05 4.06 -2.85
CA ARG A 45 -11.30 3.29 -2.95
C ARG A 45 -11.43 2.58 -4.29
N GLN A 46 -11.12 3.27 -5.40
CA GLN A 46 -11.13 2.66 -6.74
C GLN A 46 -10.16 1.48 -6.84
N ARG A 47 -8.94 1.62 -6.30
CA ARG A 47 -7.95 0.53 -6.31
C ARG A 47 -8.40 -0.69 -5.49
N ILE A 48 -9.13 -0.48 -4.39
CA ILE A 48 -9.70 -1.56 -3.59
C ILE A 48 -10.82 -2.25 -4.36
N GLU A 49 -11.70 -1.48 -5.00
CA GLU A 49 -12.81 -2.00 -5.80
C GLU A 49 -12.31 -2.80 -7.01
N GLU A 50 -11.29 -2.32 -7.72
CA GLU A 50 -10.63 -3.06 -8.79
C GLU A 50 -10.06 -4.39 -8.30
N ARG A 51 -9.38 -4.41 -7.15
CA ARG A 51 -8.85 -5.64 -6.56
C ARG A 51 -9.95 -6.63 -6.19
N ALA A 52 -11.06 -6.14 -5.64
CA ALA A 52 -12.23 -6.97 -5.34
C ALA A 52 -12.79 -7.60 -6.61
N LYS A 53 -13.04 -6.80 -7.66
CA LYS A 53 -13.51 -7.30 -8.97
C LYS A 53 -12.55 -8.32 -9.59
N THR A 54 -11.25 -8.10 -9.46
CA THR A 54 -10.24 -9.05 -9.96
C THR A 54 -10.28 -10.36 -9.18
N SER A 55 -10.50 -10.29 -7.86
CA SER A 55 -10.66 -11.47 -7.00
C SER A 55 -11.92 -12.26 -7.34
N ASP A 56 -13.05 -11.58 -7.54
CA ASP A 56 -14.33 -12.19 -7.88
C ASP A 56 -14.28 -12.85 -9.27
N ALA A 57 -13.66 -12.19 -10.25
CA ALA A 57 -13.44 -12.76 -11.58
C ALA A 57 -12.56 -14.02 -11.55
N LEU A 58 -11.55 -14.07 -10.67
CA LEU A 58 -10.73 -15.27 -10.46
C LEU A 58 -11.54 -16.40 -9.82
N TYR A 59 -12.44 -16.06 -8.88
CA TYR A 59 -13.35 -17.02 -8.24
C TYR A 59 -14.35 -17.61 -9.25
N GLU A 60 -15.00 -16.78 -10.06
CA GLU A 60 -15.93 -17.22 -11.12
C GLU A 60 -15.25 -18.06 -12.20
N ALA A 61 -13.98 -17.77 -12.50
CA ALA A 61 -13.15 -18.57 -13.41
C ALA A 61 -12.73 -19.93 -12.82
N GLY A 62 -13.11 -20.24 -11.56
CA GLY A 62 -12.69 -21.45 -10.85
C GLY A 62 -11.20 -21.47 -10.48
N VAL A 63 -10.49 -20.35 -10.69
CA VAL A 63 -9.08 -20.19 -10.35
C VAL A 63 -9.00 -19.49 -9.01
N MET A 64 -9.32 -20.20 -7.93
CA MET A 64 -9.19 -19.64 -6.59
C MET A 64 -7.69 -19.39 -6.32
N PRO A 65 -7.25 -18.15 -6.03
CA PRO A 65 -5.88 -17.92 -5.59
C PRO A 65 -5.75 -18.43 -4.14
N THR A 66 -5.67 -19.75 -3.97
CA THR A 66 -5.38 -20.44 -2.69
C THR A 66 -3.97 -20.18 -2.19
N THR A 67 -3.20 -19.35 -2.90
CA THR A 67 -1.79 -19.09 -2.64
C THR A 67 -1.62 -18.00 -1.57
N ARG A 68 -1.49 -18.42 -0.30
CA ARG A 68 -1.07 -17.54 0.80
C ARG A 68 0.43 -17.28 0.72
N LYS A 69 0.88 -16.16 1.31
CA LYS A 69 2.30 -15.79 1.39
C LYS A 69 2.73 -15.67 2.85
N LEU A 70 3.71 -16.44 3.27
CA LEU A 70 4.30 -16.40 4.61
C LEU A 70 5.71 -15.81 4.54
N ARG A 71 6.05 -14.88 5.43
CA ARG A 71 7.41 -14.32 5.53
C ARG A 71 8.02 -14.60 6.89
N ILE A 72 9.19 -15.24 6.91
CA ILE A 72 9.95 -15.51 8.12
C ILE A 72 10.90 -14.35 8.39
N THR A 73 10.62 -13.57 9.44
CA THR A 73 11.35 -12.33 9.77
C THR A 73 12.76 -12.57 10.28
N ASN A 74 12.99 -13.67 11.01
CA ASN A 74 14.26 -13.99 11.65
C ASN A 74 15.06 -15.08 10.90
N TYR A 75 14.89 -15.15 9.58
CA TYR A 75 15.58 -16.14 8.75
C TYR A 75 16.06 -15.51 7.45
N PHE A 76 17.34 -15.73 7.14
CA PHE A 76 17.92 -15.49 5.83
C PHE A 76 18.11 -16.82 5.12
N ASP A 77 17.77 -16.83 3.83
CA ASP A 77 17.90 -18.00 2.98
C ASP A 77 19.29 -18.63 3.04
N SER A 78 19.36 -19.90 3.43
CA SER A 78 20.61 -20.64 3.52
C SER A 78 20.39 -22.13 3.31
N SER A 79 21.22 -22.77 2.49
CA SER A 79 21.20 -24.23 2.27
C SER A 79 21.65 -25.03 3.50
N LYS A 80 22.25 -24.37 4.52
CA LYS A 80 22.76 -25.03 5.72
C LYS A 80 21.71 -25.14 6.83
N ARG A 81 20.72 -24.26 6.85
CA ARG A 81 19.73 -24.18 7.94
C ARG A 81 18.32 -24.23 7.37
N ASN A 82 17.57 -25.27 7.70
CA ASN A 82 16.16 -25.36 7.36
C ASN A 82 15.32 -24.64 8.44
N PRO A 83 14.48 -23.64 8.09
CA PRO A 83 13.71 -22.88 9.06
C PRO A 83 12.56 -23.65 9.70
N ARG A 84 12.10 -24.75 9.08
CA ARG A 84 11.01 -25.63 9.57
C ARG A 84 9.85 -24.83 10.20
N PRO A 85 9.16 -23.98 9.41
CA PRO A 85 8.00 -23.25 9.93
C PRO A 85 6.94 -24.24 10.41
N ASP A 86 6.17 -23.82 11.42
CA ASP A 86 5.00 -24.58 11.88
C ASP A 86 3.98 -24.67 10.74
N THR A 87 3.58 -25.88 10.39
CA THR A 87 2.62 -26.14 9.31
C THR A 87 1.22 -26.48 9.80
N THR A 88 1.02 -26.61 11.13
CA THR A 88 -0.26 -27.03 11.73
C THR A 88 -1.43 -26.08 11.46
N LEU A 89 -1.11 -24.83 11.10
CA LEU A 89 -2.09 -23.78 10.81
C LEU A 89 -2.61 -23.81 9.36
N TYR A 90 -2.05 -24.64 8.49
CA TYR A 90 -2.41 -24.68 7.07
C TYR A 90 -3.17 -25.95 6.74
N LEU A 91 -4.28 -25.78 6.02
CA LEU A 91 -5.12 -26.86 5.55
C LEU A 91 -4.50 -27.54 4.32
N ASP A 92 -4.99 -28.73 3.99
CA ASP A 92 -4.42 -29.54 2.90
C ASP A 92 -4.66 -28.93 1.51
N ASP A 93 -5.72 -28.14 1.36
CA ASP A 93 -6.11 -27.42 0.13
C ASP A 93 -5.42 -26.06 -0.02
N GLU A 94 -4.64 -25.63 0.98
CA GLU A 94 -3.89 -24.37 0.95
C GLU A 94 -2.48 -24.56 0.39
N ILE A 95 -2.09 -23.64 -0.50
CA ILE A 95 -0.71 -23.53 -0.96
C ILE A 95 -0.12 -22.27 -0.35
N VAL A 96 1.00 -22.36 0.36
CA VAL A 96 1.63 -21.21 1.00
C VAL A 96 3.05 -21.04 0.53
N ASP A 97 3.32 -19.99 -0.23
CA ASP A 97 4.69 -19.64 -0.62
C ASP A 97 5.39 -18.96 0.56
N VAL A 98 6.56 -19.48 0.94
CA VAL A 98 7.31 -19.02 2.11
C VAL A 98 8.56 -18.26 1.68
N PHE A 99 8.75 -17.08 2.28
CA PHE A 99 9.82 -16.14 1.97
C PHE A 99 10.70 -15.84 3.18
N ASP A 100 11.96 -15.51 2.94
CA ASP A 100 12.91 -15.09 3.96
C ASP A 100 12.72 -13.61 4.37
N ALA A 101 13.57 -13.15 5.29
CA ALA A 101 13.59 -11.78 5.76
C ALA A 101 13.87 -10.75 4.65
N THR A 102 14.51 -11.14 3.54
CA THR A 102 14.77 -10.26 2.39
C THR A 102 13.66 -10.30 1.33
N GLY A 103 12.70 -11.22 1.47
CA GLY A 103 11.63 -11.46 0.50
C GLY A 103 11.98 -12.48 -0.59
N LYS A 104 13.04 -13.27 -0.39
CA LYS A 104 13.45 -14.36 -1.29
C LYS A 104 12.65 -15.62 -0.99
N CYS A 105 12.13 -16.29 -2.02
CA CYS A 105 11.44 -17.57 -1.83
C CYS A 105 12.39 -18.63 -1.23
N ILE A 106 11.94 -19.31 -0.19
CA ILE A 106 12.69 -20.35 0.55
C ILE A 106 12.02 -21.72 0.51
N GLY A 107 10.73 -21.78 0.18
CA GLY A 107 10.00 -23.04 0.06
C GLY A 107 8.50 -22.79 -0.03
N ARG A 108 7.74 -23.86 0.12
CA ARG A 108 6.28 -23.86 0.05
C ARG A 108 5.70 -24.82 1.08
N ILE A 109 4.57 -24.46 1.65
CA ILE A 109 3.73 -25.38 2.42
C ILE A 109 2.60 -25.79 1.49
N GLU A 110 2.40 -27.08 1.33
CA GLU A 110 1.39 -27.66 0.45
C GLU A 110 0.97 -28.98 1.09
N GLU A 111 -0.33 -29.25 1.17
CA GLU A 111 -0.87 -30.43 1.85
C GLU A 111 -0.41 -30.50 3.33
N GLY A 112 -0.35 -29.34 4.01
CA GLY A 112 0.17 -29.25 5.39
C GLY A 112 1.66 -29.60 5.54
N ILE A 113 2.41 -29.83 4.45
CA ILE A 113 3.80 -30.30 4.47
C ILE A 113 4.75 -29.18 4.04
N TRP A 114 5.81 -28.98 4.83
CA TRP A 114 6.88 -28.05 4.51
C TRP A 114 7.83 -28.59 3.43
N LYS A 115 7.72 -28.05 2.22
CA LYS A 115 8.59 -28.33 1.07
C LYS A 115 9.68 -27.26 0.93
N TRP A 116 10.85 -27.55 1.48
CA TRP A 116 12.00 -26.65 1.44
C TRP A 116 12.71 -26.66 0.08
N LYS A 117 13.03 -25.50 -0.49
CA LYS A 117 13.54 -25.39 -1.88
C LYS A 117 14.86 -26.11 -2.17
N TYR A 118 15.68 -26.34 -1.14
CA TYR A 118 16.96 -27.04 -1.30
C TYR A 118 16.79 -28.57 -1.28
N LYS A 119 15.65 -29.07 -0.82
CA LYS A 119 15.30 -30.50 -0.86
C LYS A 119 14.31 -30.82 -1.97
N ALA A 120 13.31 -29.96 -2.17
CA ALA A 120 12.29 -30.12 -3.19
C ALA A 120 12.61 -29.24 -4.40
N LYS A 121 12.79 -29.88 -5.57
CA LYS A 121 13.10 -29.19 -6.82
C LYS A 121 11.89 -28.40 -7.31
N GLY A 122 12.11 -27.20 -7.85
CA GLY A 122 11.08 -26.45 -8.58
C GLY A 122 10.16 -25.56 -7.73
N ILE A 123 10.18 -25.67 -6.41
CA ILE A 123 9.27 -24.96 -5.50
C ILE A 123 9.24 -23.44 -5.74
N CYS A 124 10.40 -22.82 -5.93
CA CYS A 124 10.53 -21.36 -6.11
C CYS A 124 10.62 -20.90 -7.57
N LYS A 125 10.38 -21.76 -8.57
CA LYS A 125 10.58 -21.40 -9.99
C LYS A 125 9.53 -20.42 -10.52
N SER A 126 8.28 -20.57 -10.12
CA SER A 126 7.15 -19.74 -10.57
C SER A 126 6.81 -18.60 -9.60
N VAL A 127 7.54 -18.48 -8.49
CA VAL A 127 7.24 -17.55 -7.42
C VAL A 127 8.07 -16.28 -7.56
N GLN A 128 7.40 -15.15 -7.72
CA GLN A 128 8.07 -13.85 -7.72
C GLN A 128 8.50 -13.45 -6.29
N ASN A 129 9.76 -13.02 -6.13
CA ASN A 129 10.26 -12.51 -4.85
C ASN A 129 9.49 -11.26 -4.41
N ILE A 130 9.31 -11.13 -3.10
CA ILE A 130 8.61 -9.99 -2.50
C ILE A 130 9.61 -8.85 -2.29
N LYS A 131 9.20 -7.61 -2.60
CA LYS A 131 10.02 -6.43 -2.29
C LYS A 131 10.08 -6.24 -0.77
N PRO A 132 11.26 -5.96 -0.18
CA PRO A 132 11.35 -5.67 1.24
C PRO A 132 10.49 -4.44 1.58
N VAL A 133 9.60 -4.59 2.55
CA VAL A 133 8.85 -3.47 3.13
C VAL A 133 9.85 -2.55 3.81
N ARG A 134 10.16 -1.41 3.17
CA ARG A 134 10.92 -0.34 3.83
C ARG A 134 10.04 0.20 4.96
N LYS A 135 10.38 -0.13 6.21
CA LYS A 135 9.85 0.61 7.35
C LYS A 135 10.42 2.03 7.26
N LYS A 136 9.54 3.02 7.11
CA LYS A 136 9.90 4.43 7.27
C LYS A 136 10.01 4.75 8.76
#